data_AF-A0AA42CMI7-F1
#
_entry.id   AF-A0AA42CMI7-F1
#
_cell.length_a   1.000
_cell.length_b   1.000
_cell.length_c   1.000
_cell.angle_alpha   90.00
_cell.angle_beta   90.00
_cell.angle_gamma   90.00
#
_symmetry.space_group_name_H-M   'P 1'
#
loop_
_entity.id
_entity.type
_entity.pdbx_description
1 polymer ?
#
loop_
_entity_poly.entity_id
_entity_poly.type
_entity_poly.pdbx_seq_one_letter_code
_entity_poly.pdbx_strand_id
1 'polypeptide(L)'
;VRARVGVKVPVGVRISQGKVNDHDHKWVDAERDAEIIFGSLAEAGADFIHVTEHEAWKPAFPEGGPSLMRLAKRYAPKAAIFANGGLHDVDRAVAALDDGADIVTIGRGALANPDLPRRLSERGVLKDFDPSILGPFANIKDSELAM
;
A
#
# COMPACT_ATOMS: atom_id res chain seq x y z
N VAL A 1 -15.75 12.93 -7.60
CA VAL A 1 -14.41 13.57 -7.69
C VAL A 1 -13.98 13.82 -9.12
N ARG A 2 -13.79 12.78 -9.96
CA ARG A 2 -13.37 12.91 -11.37
C ARG A 2 -14.10 14.00 -12.16
N ALA A 3 -15.43 14.01 -12.16
CA ALA A 3 -16.23 14.99 -12.88
C ALA A 3 -15.97 16.46 -12.46
N ARG A 4 -15.48 16.70 -11.24
CA ARG A 4 -15.19 18.05 -10.72
C ARG A 4 -13.77 18.51 -11.05
N VAL A 5 -12.81 17.58 -11.12
CA VAL A 5 -11.38 17.91 -11.36
C VAL A 5 -10.95 17.74 -12.81
N GLY A 6 -11.75 17.04 -13.63
CA GLY A 6 -11.45 16.77 -15.03
C GLY A 6 -10.37 15.70 -15.25
N VAL A 7 -9.90 15.57 -16.49
CA VAL A 7 -8.94 14.54 -16.93
C VAL A 7 -7.47 14.95 -16.78
N LYS A 8 -7.19 16.23 -16.53
CA LYS A 8 -5.82 16.75 -16.40
C LYS A 8 -5.20 16.50 -15.02
N VAL A 9 -6.02 16.19 -14.02
CA VAL A 9 -5.58 15.98 -12.63
C VAL A 9 -5.64 14.48 -12.34
N PRO A 10 -4.52 13.86 -11.92
CA PRO A 10 -4.54 12.47 -11.48
C PRO A 10 -5.49 12.25 -10.30
N VAL A 11 -6.39 11.29 -10.41
CA VAL A 11 -7.27 10.84 -9.33
C VAL A 11 -7.01 9.35 -9.10
N GLY A 12 -6.66 9.00 -7.87
CA GLY A 12 -6.49 7.61 -7.48
C GLY A 12 -7.20 7.27 -6.19
N VAL A 13 -7.26 5.98 -5.92
CA VAL A 13 -7.94 5.41 -4.74
C VAL A 13 -6.94 4.56 -3.97
N ARG A 14 -6.85 4.79 -2.66
CA ARG A 14 -6.10 3.92 -1.75
C ARG A 14 -7.05 2.93 -1.09
N ILE A 15 -6.72 1.64 -1.12
CA ILE A 15 -7.62 0.58 -0.68
C ILE A 15 -6.86 -0.58 -0.03
N SER A 16 -7.44 -1.14 1.04
CA SER A 16 -7.00 -2.37 1.72
C SER A 16 -8.15 -3.36 1.83
N GLN A 17 -7.80 -4.64 1.92
CA GLN A 17 -8.74 -5.67 2.36
C GLN A 17 -8.81 -5.70 3.89
N GLY A 18 -7.66 -5.54 4.55
CA GLY A 18 -7.57 -5.48 6.00
C GLY A 18 -8.29 -4.27 6.58
N LYS A 19 -8.75 -4.41 7.83
CA LYS A 19 -9.39 -3.35 8.62
C LYS A 19 -8.43 -2.86 9.70
N VAL A 20 -8.69 -1.66 10.21
CA VAL A 20 -7.85 -1.03 11.25
C VAL A 20 -7.82 -1.87 12.54
N ASN A 21 -8.93 -2.52 12.86
CA ASN A 21 -9.13 -3.34 14.06
C ASN A 21 -9.17 -4.86 13.77
N ASP A 22 -8.99 -5.26 12.51
CA ASP A 22 -9.01 -6.66 12.06
C ASP A 22 -8.09 -6.78 10.84
N HIS A 23 -6.81 -7.04 11.11
CA HIS A 23 -5.78 -7.13 10.07
C HIS A 23 -5.88 -8.41 9.25
N ASP A 24 -6.54 -9.44 9.78
CA ASP A 24 -6.75 -10.72 9.12
C ASP A 24 -7.98 -10.71 8.20
N HIS A 25 -8.82 -9.67 8.29
CA HIS A 25 -9.94 -9.50 7.37
C HIS A 25 -9.51 -9.51 5.91
N LYS A 26 -10.12 -10.40 5.13
CA LYS A 26 -10.04 -10.47 3.67
C LYS A 26 -11.45 -10.43 3.07
N TRP A 27 -11.54 -10.07 1.79
CA TRP A 27 -12.80 -10.08 1.06
C TRP A 27 -13.37 -11.50 0.97
N VAL A 28 -14.68 -11.64 1.21
CA VAL A 28 -15.32 -12.94 1.46
C VAL A 28 -15.33 -13.82 0.21
N ASP A 29 -15.62 -13.23 -0.96
CA ASP A 29 -15.61 -13.97 -2.23
C ASP A 29 -14.23 -13.91 -2.93
N ALA A 30 -13.18 -13.59 -2.17
CA ALA A 30 -11.78 -13.62 -2.57
C ALA A 30 -11.48 -12.92 -3.92
N GLU A 31 -10.92 -13.63 -4.90
CA GLU A 31 -10.57 -13.06 -6.21
C GLU A 31 -11.80 -12.51 -6.96
N ARG A 32 -13.00 -13.05 -6.71
CA ARG A 32 -14.24 -12.54 -7.32
C ARG A 32 -14.54 -11.12 -6.83
N ASP A 33 -14.40 -10.87 -5.53
CA ASP A 33 -14.52 -9.53 -4.98
C ASP A 33 -13.41 -8.61 -5.50
N ALA A 34 -12.18 -9.11 -5.63
CA ALA A 34 -11.08 -8.34 -6.20
C ALA A 34 -11.34 -7.90 -7.65
N GLU A 35 -11.88 -8.79 -8.47
CA GLU A 35 -12.31 -8.47 -9.84
C GLU A 35 -13.36 -7.36 -9.85
N ILE A 36 -14.41 -7.51 -9.04
CA ILE A 36 -15.50 -6.52 -8.96
C ILE A 36 -14.95 -5.17 -8.51
N ILE A 37 -14.18 -5.15 -7.43
CA ILE A 37 -13.69 -3.91 -6.81
C ILE A 37 -12.71 -3.19 -7.73
N PHE A 38 -11.64 -3.86 -8.19
CA PHE A 38 -10.63 -3.22 -9.03
C PHE A 38 -11.17 -2.89 -10.42
N GLY A 39 -12.02 -3.75 -10.99
CA GLY A 39 -12.74 -3.47 -12.24
C GLY A 39 -13.60 -2.22 -12.12
N SER A 40 -14.39 -2.10 -11.03
CA SER A 40 -15.22 -0.91 -10.78
C SER A 40 -14.39 0.36 -10.61
N LEU A 41 -13.23 0.29 -9.94
CA LEU A 41 -12.33 1.43 -9.79
C LEU A 41 -11.74 1.86 -11.15
N ALA A 42 -11.40 0.90 -12.01
CA ALA A 42 -10.91 1.17 -13.36
C ALA A 42 -12.01 1.81 -14.23
N GLU A 43 -13.23 1.27 -14.20
CA GLU A 43 -14.39 1.82 -14.93
C GLU A 43 -14.75 3.23 -14.46
N ALA A 44 -14.60 3.51 -13.16
CA ALA A 44 -14.78 4.85 -12.60
C ALA A 44 -13.68 5.85 -13.05
N GLY A 45 -12.65 5.39 -13.75
CA GLY A 45 -11.57 6.20 -14.29
C GLY A 45 -10.54 6.61 -13.25
N ALA A 46 -10.18 5.71 -12.33
CA ALA A 46 -9.01 5.89 -11.46
C ALA A 46 -7.73 5.82 -12.31
N ASP A 47 -6.87 6.84 -12.19
CA ASP A 47 -5.56 6.86 -12.86
C ASP A 47 -4.54 5.99 -12.12
N PHE A 48 -4.71 5.83 -10.81
CA PHE A 48 -3.88 4.95 -9.99
C PHE A 48 -4.69 4.30 -8.87
N ILE A 49 -4.27 3.09 -8.51
CA ILE A 49 -4.82 2.34 -7.38
C ILE A 49 -3.67 2.05 -6.43
N HIS A 50 -3.78 2.58 -5.21
CA HIS A 50 -2.81 2.39 -4.15
C HIS A 50 -3.28 1.26 -3.23
N VAL A 51 -2.74 0.09 -3.48
CA VAL A 51 -3.02 -1.13 -2.74
C VAL A 51 -2.18 -1.15 -1.47
N THR A 52 -2.81 -1.37 -0.32
CA THR A 52 -2.11 -1.46 0.96
C THR A 52 -2.41 -2.75 1.70
N GLU A 53 -1.33 -3.44 2.09
CA GLU A 53 -1.31 -4.67 2.89
C GLU A 53 -0.24 -4.56 3.99
N HIS A 54 -0.24 -5.48 4.95
CA HIS A 54 0.86 -5.55 5.94
C HIS A 54 2.18 -5.92 5.24
N GLU A 55 2.12 -6.95 4.39
CA GLU A 55 3.22 -7.47 3.57
C GLU A 55 2.71 -7.59 2.13
N ALA A 56 3.06 -6.63 1.28
CA ALA A 56 2.47 -6.49 -0.05
C ALA A 56 2.76 -7.68 -0.99
N TRP A 57 3.85 -8.43 -0.74
CA TRP A 57 4.29 -9.56 -1.56
C TRP A 57 3.60 -10.89 -1.23
N LYS A 58 2.84 -10.96 -0.13
CA LYS A 58 2.14 -12.18 0.24
C LYS A 58 0.89 -12.38 -0.64
N PRO A 59 0.43 -13.63 -0.80
CA PRO A 59 -0.86 -13.90 -1.42
C PRO A 59 -1.99 -13.07 -0.79
N ALA A 60 -2.93 -12.61 -1.61
CA ALA A 60 -4.06 -11.82 -1.14
C ALA A 60 -4.98 -12.60 -0.20
N PHE A 61 -5.05 -13.93 -0.38
CA PHE A 61 -5.98 -14.83 0.30
C PHE A 61 -5.27 -16.06 0.90
N PRO A 62 -5.84 -16.72 1.93
CA PRO A 62 -5.22 -17.85 2.63
C PRO A 62 -4.90 -19.07 1.76
N GLU A 63 -5.68 -19.31 0.71
CA GLU A 63 -5.52 -20.43 -0.23
C GLU A 63 -4.27 -20.27 -1.12
N GLY A 64 -3.59 -19.12 -1.04
CA GLY A 64 -2.42 -18.79 -1.84
C GLY A 64 -2.78 -17.99 -3.10
N GLY A 65 -1.95 -18.13 -4.12
CA GLY A 65 -2.15 -17.42 -5.40
C GLY A 65 -1.54 -16.02 -5.44
N PRO A 66 -2.10 -15.12 -6.26
CA PRO A 66 -1.50 -13.81 -6.53
C PRO A 66 -1.55 -12.89 -5.31
N SER A 67 -0.60 -11.95 -5.26
CA SER A 67 -0.66 -10.81 -4.35
C SER A 67 -1.82 -9.89 -4.70
N LEU A 68 -2.23 -9.03 -3.76
CA LEU A 68 -3.32 -8.08 -4.01
C LEU A 68 -2.93 -7.05 -5.08
N MET A 69 -1.66 -6.65 -5.14
CA MET A 69 -1.15 -5.77 -6.20
C MET A 69 -1.21 -6.44 -7.57
N ARG A 70 -0.92 -7.76 -7.66
CA ARG A 70 -1.07 -8.53 -8.90
C ARG A 70 -2.52 -8.58 -9.36
N LEU A 71 -3.46 -8.78 -8.44
CA LEU A 71 -4.90 -8.76 -8.72
C LEU A 71 -5.35 -7.37 -9.20
N ALA A 72 -4.90 -6.31 -8.54
CA ALA A 72 -5.17 -4.94 -8.98
C ALA A 72 -4.65 -4.68 -10.40
N LYS A 73 -3.41 -5.10 -10.71
CA LYS A 73 -2.84 -4.97 -12.05
C LYS A 73 -3.63 -5.76 -13.09
N ARG A 74 -4.09 -6.96 -12.74
CA ARG A 74 -4.89 -7.83 -13.61
C ARG A 74 -6.24 -7.20 -13.96
N TYR A 75 -6.96 -6.66 -12.98
CA TYR A 75 -8.34 -6.19 -13.15
C TYR A 75 -8.46 -4.68 -13.43
N ALA A 76 -7.38 -3.92 -13.25
CA ALA A 76 -7.30 -2.50 -13.58
C ALA A 76 -6.03 -2.18 -14.41
N PRO A 77 -5.83 -2.80 -15.59
CA PRO A 77 -4.55 -2.77 -16.31
C PRO A 77 -4.14 -1.37 -16.83
N LYS A 78 -5.08 -0.43 -16.90
CA LYS A 78 -4.83 0.96 -17.33
C LYS A 78 -4.46 1.88 -16.17
N ALA A 79 -4.78 1.51 -14.93
CA ALA A 79 -4.41 2.28 -13.76
C ALA A 79 -2.97 1.94 -13.36
N ALA A 80 -2.22 2.93 -12.89
CA ALA A 80 -0.93 2.67 -12.26
C ALA A 80 -1.15 2.02 -10.88
N ILE A 81 -0.44 0.95 -10.59
CA ILE A 81 -0.58 0.21 -9.34
C ILE A 81 0.52 0.64 -8.36
N PHE A 82 0.12 1.20 -7.23
CA PHE A 82 1.01 1.62 -6.17
C PHE A 82 0.96 0.58 -5.06
N ALA A 83 2.09 -0.04 -4.74
CA ALA A 83 2.19 -1.04 -3.68
C ALA A 83 2.70 -0.43 -2.37
N ASN A 84 2.05 -0.79 -1.27
CA ASN A 84 2.43 -0.43 0.10
C ASN A 84 2.30 -1.63 1.02
N GLY A 85 3.33 -1.88 1.84
CA GLY A 85 3.31 -2.95 2.84
C GLY A 85 4.66 -3.64 2.98
N GLY A 86 5.49 -3.17 3.92
CA GLY A 86 6.78 -3.81 4.24
C GLY A 86 7.88 -3.69 3.17
N LEU A 87 7.71 -2.83 2.15
CA LEU A 87 8.60 -2.71 0.98
C LEU A 87 9.79 -1.73 1.17
N HIS A 88 10.30 -1.56 2.39
CA HIS A 88 11.50 -0.74 2.64
C HIS A 88 12.80 -1.51 2.43
N ASP A 89 12.73 -2.83 2.34
CA ASP A 89 13.80 -3.70 1.88
C ASP A 89 13.87 -3.65 0.34
N VAL A 90 15.09 -3.50 -0.20
CA VAL A 90 15.31 -3.26 -1.63
C VAL A 90 14.91 -4.46 -2.46
N ASP A 91 15.26 -5.67 -2.03
CA ASP A 91 14.98 -6.89 -2.78
C ASP A 91 13.46 -7.14 -2.84
N ARG A 92 12.75 -6.89 -1.74
CA ARG A 92 11.28 -6.95 -1.71
C ARG A 92 10.64 -5.87 -2.58
N ALA A 93 11.18 -4.65 -2.60
CA ALA A 93 10.68 -3.59 -3.45
C ALA A 93 10.83 -3.94 -4.93
N VAL A 94 11.98 -4.50 -5.33
CA VAL A 94 12.22 -4.99 -6.70
C VAL A 94 11.26 -6.14 -7.04
N ALA A 95 11.12 -7.13 -6.16
CA ALA A 95 10.19 -8.23 -6.36
C ALA A 95 8.73 -7.76 -6.52
N ALA A 96 8.32 -6.72 -5.80
CA ALA A 96 6.98 -6.14 -5.95
C ALA A 96 6.77 -5.45 -7.30
N LEU A 97 7.80 -4.77 -7.83
CA LEU A 97 7.78 -4.19 -9.17
C LEU A 97 7.63 -5.30 -10.23
N ASP A 98 8.41 -6.38 -10.10
CA ASP A 98 8.35 -7.53 -11.01
C ASP A 98 7.00 -8.26 -10.96
N ASP A 99 6.35 -8.28 -9.79
CA ASP A 99 5.05 -8.94 -9.60
C ASP A 99 3.86 -8.08 -10.09
N GLY A 100 4.04 -6.78 -10.31
CA GLY A 100 3.03 -5.95 -11.00
C GLY A 100 2.74 -4.59 -10.37
N ALA A 101 3.52 -4.16 -9.38
CA ALA A 101 3.52 -2.76 -8.96
C ALA A 101 4.18 -1.90 -10.04
N ASP A 102 3.57 -0.75 -10.35
CA ASP A 102 4.22 0.27 -11.18
C ASP A 102 5.04 1.23 -10.30
N ILE A 103 4.59 1.45 -9.05
CA ILE A 103 5.27 2.29 -8.05
C ILE A 103 5.28 1.57 -6.69
N VAL A 104 6.43 1.57 -6.03
CA VAL A 104 6.56 1.16 -4.62
C VAL A 104 6.54 2.39 -3.73
N THR A 105 5.76 2.33 -2.65
CA THR A 105 5.66 3.40 -1.66
C THR A 105 6.32 2.98 -0.34
N ILE A 106 7.11 3.88 0.24
CA ILE A 106 7.96 3.59 1.41
C ILE A 106 7.70 4.65 2.49
N GLY A 107 7.07 4.24 3.59
CA GLY A 107 6.82 5.09 4.76
C GLY A 107 7.92 4.99 5.81
N ARG A 108 7.89 3.93 6.64
CA ARG A 108 8.85 3.71 7.75
C ARG A 108 10.32 3.84 7.33
N GLY A 109 10.69 3.22 6.21
CA GLY A 109 12.06 3.30 5.68
C GLY A 109 12.49 4.73 5.30
N ALA A 110 11.57 5.54 4.79
CA ALA A 110 11.84 6.95 4.45
C ALA A 110 11.92 7.84 5.71
N LEU A 111 11.15 7.53 6.76
CA LEU A 111 11.28 8.23 8.05
C LEU A 111 12.64 7.95 8.71
N ALA A 112 13.10 6.70 8.66
CA ALA A 112 14.41 6.30 9.19
C ALA A 112 15.59 6.85 8.34
N ASN A 113 15.34 7.06 7.05
CA ASN A 113 16.33 7.50 6.07
C ASN A 113 15.76 8.68 5.25
N PRO A 114 15.79 9.93 5.76
CA PRO A 114 15.27 11.09 5.02
C PRO A 114 15.95 11.32 3.67
N ASP A 115 17.16 10.78 3.49
CA ASP A 115 17.94 10.76 2.26
C ASP A 115 17.80 9.46 1.45
N LEU A 116 16.71 8.70 1.67
CA LEU A 116 16.47 7.38 1.06
C LEU A 116 16.74 7.34 -0.46
N PRO A 117 16.28 8.29 -1.30
CA PRO A 117 16.54 8.22 -2.74
C PRO A 117 18.04 8.20 -3.08
N ARG A 118 18.83 9.02 -2.36
CA ARG A 118 20.29 9.07 -2.55
C ARG A 118 20.95 7.78 -2.07
N ARG A 119 20.56 7.27 -0.89
CA ARG A 119 21.09 5.99 -0.36
C ARG A 119 20.81 4.82 -1.31
N LEU A 120 19.60 4.74 -1.86
CA LEU A 120 19.25 3.70 -2.83
C LEU A 120 20.09 3.83 -4.10
N SER A 121 20.26 5.03 -4.63
CA SER A 121 21.09 5.29 -5.82
C SER A 121 22.56 4.94 -5.60
N GLU A 122 23.10 5.20 -4.41
CA GLU A 122 24.50 4.97 -4.05
C GLU A 122 24.73 3.56 -3.47
N ARG A 123 23.69 2.73 -3.36
CA ARG A 123 23.72 1.43 -2.66
C ARG A 123 24.25 1.53 -1.23
N GLY A 124 23.94 2.64 -0.56
CA GLY A 124 24.30 2.89 0.83
C GLY A 124 23.48 2.05 1.81
N VAL A 125 24.02 1.86 3.01
CA VAL A 125 23.34 1.13 4.10
C VAL A 125 22.08 1.88 4.54
N LEU A 126 20.96 1.18 4.64
CA LEU A 126 19.71 1.73 5.17
C LEU A 126 19.64 1.51 6.69
N LYS A 127 19.14 2.51 7.41
CA LYS A 127 18.83 2.41 8.83
C LYS A 127 17.47 1.75 9.02
N ASP A 128 17.37 0.93 10.05
CA ASP A 128 16.08 0.40 10.51
C ASP A 128 15.22 1.51 11.10
N PHE A 129 13.91 1.33 11.02
CA PHE A 129 12.95 2.24 11.61
C PHE A 129 12.90 2.04 13.13
N ASP A 130 13.30 3.07 13.86
CA ASP A 130 13.09 3.18 15.30
C ASP A 130 11.73 3.84 15.58
N PRO A 131 10.74 3.15 16.17
CA PRO A 131 9.44 3.74 16.51
C PRO A 131 9.52 4.93 17.49
N SER A 132 10.62 5.06 18.24
CA SER A 132 10.80 6.15 19.21
C SER A 132 10.76 7.54 18.57
N ILE A 133 11.04 7.64 17.27
CA ILE A 133 11.00 8.90 16.51
C ILE A 133 9.58 9.48 16.37
N LEU A 134 8.54 8.65 16.57
CA LEU A 134 7.14 9.09 16.59
C LEU A 134 6.67 9.47 17.99
N GLY A 135 7.57 9.45 18.98
CA GLY A 135 7.28 9.82 20.35
C GLY A 135 6.84 11.29 20.50
N PRO A 136 6.05 11.61 21.53
CA PRO A 136 5.55 10.70 22.57
C PRO A 136 4.45 9.76 22.05
N PHE A 137 4.30 8.59 22.69
CA PHE A 137 3.21 7.67 22.38
C PHE A 137 1.86 8.38 22.57
N ALA A 138 0.98 8.26 21.57
CA ALA A 138 -0.40 8.68 21.71
C ALA A 138 -1.15 7.71 22.63
N ASN A 139 -1.07 7.94 23.94
CA ASN A 139 -1.85 7.24 24.95
C ASN A 139 -2.92 8.16 25.54
N ILE A 140 -3.94 7.57 26.17
CA ILE A 140 -4.88 8.30 27.00
C ILE A 140 -4.13 8.67 28.29
N LYS A 141 -4.08 9.96 28.61
CA LYS A 141 -3.44 10.45 29.84
C LYS A 141 -4.33 10.16 31.04
N ASP A 142 -3.73 9.98 32.22
CA ASP A 142 -4.49 9.77 33.46
C ASP A 142 -5.53 10.89 33.71
N SER A 143 -5.22 12.13 33.31
CA SER A 143 -6.14 13.27 33.38
C SER A 143 -7.38 13.11 32.49
N GLU A 144 -7.29 12.36 31.39
CA GLU A 144 -8.39 12.11 30.45
C GLU A 144 -9.25 10.90 30.89
N LEU A 145 -8.72 10.03 31.78
CA LEU A 145 -9.45 8.93 32.40
C LEU A 145 -10.25 9.35 33.64
N ALA A 146 -9.93 10.49 34.23
CA ALA A 146 -10.55 10.98 35.47
C ALA A 146 -11.89 11.72 35.27
N MET A 147 -12.50 11.64 34.08
CA MET A 147 -13.79 12.26 33.74
C MET A 147 -14.99 11.37 34.03
#